data_AF-A0A845YIA6-F1
#
_entry.id   AF-A0A845YIA6-F1
#
_cell.length_a   1.000
_cell.length_b   1.000
_cell.length_c   1.000
_cell.angle_alpha   90.00
_cell.angle_beta   90.00
_cell.angle_gamma   90.00
#
_symmetry.space_group_name_H-M   'P 1'
#
loop_
_entity.id
_entity.type
_entity.pdbx_description
1 polymer ?
#
loop_
_entity_poly.entity_id
_entity_poly.type
_entity_poly.pdbx_seq_one_letter_code
_entity_poly.pdbx_strand_id
1 'polypeptide(L)'
;MKLNCSSDSLDVIYGLRLTEENIKIFRRYFKSCLKQFYLLSLYEPDDVLNEVIYRLKKKAFKVLFIWFILGNVVDTWDAPLQKEGMKPKAFKVLFIWFMLRKFVDTWGAPLQKKDMKPRALVIKTGYNVVREWKRKQSKYITLEPNRLECFVESEEEISVTLDKQEDLKRVREVLKEIRREDQELMELRWFQELSWKQIADYLAQKGQKVSVTALRKRMERLLKKLKEVDFDKFIK
;
A
#
# COMPACT_ATOMS: atom_id res chain seq x y z
N MET A 1 22.57 7.16 2.27
CA MET A 1 23.24 6.89 0.98
C MET A 1 22.70 7.92 -0.01
N LYS A 2 23.40 9.04 -0.24
CA LYS A 2 22.92 10.09 -1.16
C LYS A 2 23.08 9.59 -2.59
N LEU A 3 21.99 9.15 -3.20
CA LEU A 3 21.97 8.89 -4.64
C LEU A 3 22.09 10.26 -5.34
N ASN A 4 23.28 10.57 -5.85
CA ASN A 4 23.44 11.56 -6.90
C ASN A 4 22.74 10.98 -8.15
N CYS A 5 21.42 11.10 -8.20
CA CYS A 5 20.65 10.83 -9.42
C CYS A 5 21.05 11.91 -10.42
N SER A 6 22.11 11.64 -11.20
CA SER A 6 22.35 12.34 -12.47
C SER A 6 21.03 12.30 -13.23
N SER A 7 20.58 13.49 -13.63
CA SER A 7 19.37 13.75 -14.41
C SER A 7 19.24 12.82 -15.62
N ASP A 8 20.37 12.32 -16.12
CA ASP A 8 20.50 11.70 -17.43
C ASP A 8 20.04 10.23 -17.46
N SER A 9 19.83 9.60 -16.29
CA SER A 9 19.38 8.18 -16.21
C SER A 9 17.87 7.99 -15.95
N LEU A 10 17.12 9.09 -15.93
CA LEU A 10 15.70 9.14 -15.54
C LEU A 10 14.75 9.48 -16.69
N ASP A 11 15.28 9.68 -17.90
CA ASP A 11 14.60 10.44 -18.94
C ASP A 11 13.25 9.90 -19.39
N VAL A 12 12.99 8.60 -19.28
CA VAL A 12 11.66 8.05 -19.59
C VAL A 12 11.33 6.85 -18.71
N ILE A 13 10.76 7.10 -17.53
CA ILE A 13 10.10 6.04 -16.76
C ILE A 13 8.63 5.99 -17.18
N TYR A 14 8.26 4.98 -17.96
CA TYR A 14 6.88 4.77 -18.46
C TYR A 14 6.29 5.99 -19.22
N GLY A 15 7.11 6.65 -20.04
CA GLY A 15 6.67 7.83 -20.80
C GLY A 15 6.63 9.13 -19.99
N LEU A 16 6.90 9.10 -18.68
CA LEU A 16 7.01 10.30 -17.87
C LEU A 16 8.43 10.85 -17.96
N ARG A 17 8.57 12.04 -18.54
CA ARG A 17 9.77 12.86 -18.34
C ARG A 17 9.76 13.42 -16.93
N LEU A 18 10.75 13.05 -16.13
CA LEU A 18 10.96 13.57 -14.78
C LEU A 18 11.60 14.96 -14.87
N THR A 19 10.83 15.94 -15.37
CA THR A 19 11.22 17.35 -15.31
C THR A 19 11.40 17.80 -13.87
N GLU A 20 12.25 18.79 -13.66
CA GLU A 20 12.49 19.37 -12.32
C GLU A 20 11.20 19.84 -11.65
N GLU A 21 10.27 20.39 -12.45
CA GLU A 21 8.95 20.79 -11.99
C GLU A 21 8.11 19.61 -11.48
N ASN A 22 8.09 18.49 -12.22
CA ASN A 22 7.40 17.28 -11.79
C ASN A 22 8.01 16.70 -10.51
N ILE A 23 9.34 16.71 -10.39
CA ILE A 23 10.04 16.28 -9.17
C ILE A 23 9.61 17.15 -7.99
N LYS A 24 9.58 18.48 -8.14
CA LYS A 24 9.12 19.41 -7.10
C LYS A 24 7.66 19.16 -6.68
N ILE A 25 6.80 18.80 -7.63
CA ILE A 25 5.42 18.40 -7.36
C ILE A 25 5.37 17.10 -6.54
N PHE A 26 6.12 16.07 -6.93
CA PHE A 26 6.16 14.79 -6.22
C PHE A 26 6.74 14.95 -4.81
N ARG A 27 7.80 15.74 -4.63
CA ARG A 27 8.36 16.05 -3.31
C ARG A 27 7.33 16.68 -2.38
N ARG A 28 6.57 17.68 -2.87
CA ARG A 28 5.49 18.29 -2.09
C ARG A 28 4.43 17.27 -1.70
N TYR A 29 3.99 16.44 -2.64
CA TYR A 29 3.01 15.39 -2.37
C TYR A 29 3.52 14.36 -1.34
N PHE A 30 4.74 13.84 -1.52
CA PHE A 30 5.31 12.86 -0.60
C PHE A 30 5.62 13.45 0.78
N LYS A 31 6.02 14.73 0.86
CA LYS A 31 6.13 15.44 2.15
C LYS A 31 4.80 15.43 2.90
N SER A 32 3.69 15.73 2.21
CA SER A 32 2.35 15.66 2.82
C SER A 32 1.97 14.24 3.25
N CYS A 33 2.28 13.22 2.45
CA CYS A 33 2.04 11.83 2.84
C CYS A 33 2.88 11.43 4.08
N LEU A 34 4.17 11.75 4.10
CA LEU A 34 5.04 11.47 5.23
C LEU A 34 4.55 12.17 6.51
N LYS A 35 4.11 13.42 6.40
CA LYS A 35 3.46 14.14 7.52
C LYS A 35 2.21 13.41 7.99
N GLN A 36 1.30 13.03 7.07
CA GLN A 36 0.06 12.32 7.40
C GLN A 36 0.29 11.00 8.17
N PHE A 37 1.40 10.31 7.91
CA PHE A 37 1.72 9.03 8.56
C PHE A 37 2.69 9.17 9.75
N TYR A 38 3.05 10.39 10.16
CA TYR A 38 4.03 10.66 11.22
C TYR A 38 5.40 10.02 10.93
N LEU A 39 5.81 10.08 9.67
CA LEU A 39 7.06 9.51 9.15
C LEU A 39 8.08 10.58 8.77
N LEU A 40 7.72 11.86 8.88
CA LEU A 40 8.55 12.98 8.43
C LEU A 40 9.87 13.13 9.20
N SER A 41 9.93 12.66 10.45
CA SER A 41 11.15 12.63 11.26
C SER A 41 12.12 11.52 10.87
N LEU A 42 11.67 10.52 10.12
CA LEU A 42 12.45 9.32 9.79
C LEU A 42 12.86 9.24 8.33
N TYR A 43 12.09 9.88 7.45
CA TYR A 43 12.28 9.78 6.00
C TYR A 43 12.07 11.15 5.35
N GLU A 44 12.87 11.41 4.32
CA GLU A 44 12.72 12.58 3.47
C GLU A 44 11.83 12.26 2.25
N PRO A 45 11.20 13.27 1.62
CA PRO A 45 10.43 13.06 0.39
C PRO A 45 11.24 12.43 -0.75
N ASP A 46 12.55 12.68 -0.79
CA ASP A 46 13.46 12.11 -1.78
C ASP A 46 13.67 10.60 -1.56
N ASP A 47 13.63 10.12 -0.32
CA ASP A 47 13.69 8.67 -0.04
C ASP A 47 12.50 7.95 -0.67
N VAL A 48 11.30 8.54 -0.53
CA VAL A 48 10.07 8.00 -1.15
C VAL A 48 10.20 8.00 -2.67
N LEU A 49 10.66 9.10 -3.25
CA LEU A 49 10.82 9.23 -4.69
C LEU A 49 11.84 8.21 -5.25
N ASN A 50 12.98 8.04 -4.58
CA ASN A 50 14.00 7.07 -4.95
C ASN A 50 13.47 5.63 -4.90
N GLU A 51 12.74 5.28 -3.84
CA GLU A 51 12.12 3.95 -3.71
C GLU A 51 11.04 3.72 -4.79
N VAL A 52 10.27 4.74 -5.15
CA VAL A 52 9.30 4.68 -6.26
C VAL A 52 10.01 4.42 -7.59
N ILE A 53 11.05 5.18 -7.89
CA ILE A 53 11.88 5.01 -9.10
C ILE A 53 12.46 3.60 -9.14
N TYR A 54 13.02 3.12 -8.02
CA TYR A 54 13.56 1.78 -7.90
C TYR A 54 12.52 0.70 -8.20
N ARG A 55 11.31 0.78 -7.60
CA ARG A 55 10.23 -0.19 -7.85
C ARG A 55 9.75 -0.18 -9.28
N LEU A 56 9.67 1.00 -9.89
CA LEU A 56 9.29 1.15 -11.30
C LEU A 56 10.35 0.56 -12.22
N LYS A 57 11.64 0.86 -12.00
CA LYS A 57 12.77 0.26 -12.74
C LYS A 57 12.80 -1.25 -12.56
N LYS A 58 12.62 -1.77 -11.34
CA LYS A 58 12.58 -3.21 -11.05
C LYS A 58 11.44 -3.93 -11.77
N LYS A 59 10.26 -3.32 -11.84
CA LYS A 59 9.12 -3.86 -12.61
C LYS A 59 9.43 -3.90 -14.10
N ALA A 60 10.00 -2.82 -14.65
CA ALA A 60 10.42 -2.77 -16.05
C ALA A 60 11.50 -3.82 -16.38
N PHE A 61 12.53 -3.92 -15.53
CA PHE A 61 13.60 -4.89 -15.70
C PHE A 61 13.10 -6.34 -15.64
N LYS A 62 12.19 -6.67 -14.71
CA LYS A 62 11.61 -8.02 -14.63
C LYS A 62 10.90 -8.41 -15.92
N VAL A 63 10.26 -7.45 -16.59
CA VAL A 63 9.61 -7.68 -17.89
C VAL A 63 10.64 -7.93 -18.98
N LEU A 64 11.66 -7.08 -19.08
CA LEU A 64 12.74 -7.25 -20.05
C LEU A 64 13.48 -8.57 -19.86
N PHE A 65 13.72 -8.98 -18.61
CA PHE A 65 14.36 -10.23 -18.29
C PHE A 65 13.52 -11.44 -18.72
N ILE A 66 12.21 -11.44 -18.45
CA ILE A 66 11.32 -12.52 -18.94
C ILE A 66 11.33 -12.57 -20.47
N TRP A 67 11.30 -11.41 -21.13
CA TRP A 67 11.38 -11.34 -22.59
C TRP A 67 12.70 -11.91 -23.13
N PHE A 68 13.82 -11.57 -22.49
CA PHE A 68 15.14 -12.12 -22.83
C PHE A 68 15.19 -13.64 -22.67
N ILE A 69 14.68 -14.20 -21.56
CA ILE A 69 14.63 -15.66 -21.36
C ILE A 69 13.77 -16.32 -22.43
N LEU A 70 12.60 -15.78 -22.73
CA LEU A 70 11.71 -16.33 -23.76
C LEU A 70 12.33 -16.28 -25.16
N GLY A 71 13.06 -15.21 -25.49
CA GLY A 71 13.81 -15.12 -26.75
C GLY A 71 14.84 -16.25 -26.89
N ASN A 72 15.68 -16.44 -25.86
CA ASN A 72 16.70 -17.50 -25.88
C ASN A 72 16.09 -18.91 -25.93
N VAL A 73 14.94 -19.14 -25.28
CA VAL A 73 14.24 -20.43 -25.34
C VAL A 73 13.77 -20.72 -26.78
N VAL A 74 13.23 -19.72 -27.49
CA VAL A 74 12.81 -19.87 -28.88
C VAL A 74 13.98 -20.25 -29.80
N ASP A 75 15.18 -19.77 -29.54
CA ASP A 75 16.36 -20.08 -30.35
C ASP A 75 16.87 -21.51 -30.14
N THR A 76 16.71 -22.06 -28.92
CA THR A 76 17.09 -23.45 -28.62
C THR A 76 16.15 -24.52 -29.21
N TRP A 77 14.99 -24.11 -29.73
CA TRP A 77 13.97 -25.02 -30.27
C TRP A 77 14.17 -25.43 -31.73
N ASP A 78 15.23 -24.96 -32.40
CA ASP A 78 15.50 -25.36 -33.79
C ASP A 78 16.00 -26.82 -33.92
N ALA A 79 16.49 -27.43 -32.83
CA ALA A 79 17.08 -28.78 -32.85
C ALA A 79 16.08 -29.97 -32.82
N PRO A 80 14.97 -29.96 -32.05
CA PRO A 80 14.06 -31.12 -31.97
C PRO A 80 13.07 -31.21 -33.14
N LEU A 81 12.72 -30.08 -33.77
CA LEU A 81 11.64 -30.00 -34.77
C LEU A 81 11.97 -30.61 -36.14
N GLN A 82 13.23 -30.92 -36.43
CA GLN A 82 13.60 -31.61 -37.68
C GLN A 82 13.15 -33.08 -37.72
N LYS A 83 12.84 -33.71 -36.57
CA LYS A 83 12.49 -35.14 -36.52
C LYS A 83 11.06 -35.48 -36.94
N GLU A 84 10.14 -34.53 -36.99
CA GLU A 84 8.71 -34.80 -37.21
C GLU A 84 8.19 -34.38 -38.60
N GLY A 85 9.05 -33.98 -39.53
CA GLY A 85 8.63 -33.62 -40.91
C GLY A 85 7.74 -32.37 -41.02
N MET A 86 7.44 -31.71 -39.90
CA MET A 86 6.73 -30.43 -39.87
C MET A 86 7.63 -29.32 -40.42
N LYS A 87 7.12 -28.47 -41.32
CA LYS A 87 7.89 -27.35 -41.86
C LYS A 87 8.18 -26.34 -40.72
N PRO A 88 9.42 -26.21 -40.25
CA PRO A 88 9.75 -25.51 -39.00
C PRO A 88 9.41 -24.01 -39.04
N LYS A 89 9.34 -23.43 -40.23
CA LYS A 89 9.05 -22.00 -40.44
C LYS A 89 7.63 -21.60 -40.01
N ALA A 90 6.63 -22.45 -40.21
CA ALA A 90 5.24 -22.11 -39.91
C ALA A 90 4.95 -22.14 -38.40
N PHE A 91 5.47 -23.15 -37.70
CA PHE A 91 5.29 -23.28 -36.25
C PHE A 91 6.03 -22.17 -35.49
N LYS A 92 7.27 -21.83 -35.88
CA LYS A 92 8.05 -20.74 -35.27
C LYS A 92 7.32 -19.40 -35.38
N VAL A 93 6.74 -19.09 -36.54
CA VAL A 93 5.92 -17.87 -36.74
C VAL A 93 4.66 -17.90 -35.89
N LEU A 94 3.94 -19.03 -35.84
CA LEU A 94 2.70 -19.15 -35.06
C LEU A 94 2.96 -19.02 -33.55
N PHE A 95 4.04 -19.62 -33.06
CA PHE A 95 4.44 -19.57 -31.65
C PHE A 95 4.93 -18.17 -31.26
N ILE A 96 5.80 -17.54 -32.07
CA ILE A 96 6.23 -16.16 -31.86
C ILE A 96 5.02 -15.23 -31.86
N TRP A 97 4.10 -15.37 -32.81
CA TRP A 97 2.87 -14.58 -32.86
C TRP A 97 1.97 -14.82 -31.65
N PHE A 98 1.79 -16.07 -31.22
CA PHE A 98 1.00 -16.39 -30.03
C PHE A 98 1.62 -15.82 -28.76
N MET A 99 2.95 -15.89 -28.62
CA MET A 99 3.69 -15.34 -27.49
C MET A 99 3.66 -13.81 -27.49
N LEU A 100 3.84 -13.17 -28.66
CA LEU A 100 3.68 -11.72 -28.82
C LEU A 100 2.24 -11.30 -28.49
N ARG A 101 1.23 -12.04 -28.95
CA ARG A 101 -0.17 -11.77 -28.65
C ARG A 101 -0.48 -11.94 -27.17
N LYS A 102 -0.07 -13.04 -26.55
CA LYS A 102 -0.22 -13.24 -25.10
C LYS A 102 0.55 -12.21 -24.30
N PHE A 103 1.71 -11.76 -24.77
CA PHE A 103 2.46 -10.67 -24.16
C PHE A 103 1.68 -9.34 -24.25
N VAL A 104 1.20 -8.98 -25.45
CA VAL A 104 0.34 -7.80 -25.67
C VAL A 104 -0.96 -7.91 -24.86
N ASP A 105 -1.56 -9.08 -24.72
CA ASP A 105 -2.80 -9.24 -23.97
C ASP A 105 -2.54 -9.19 -22.45
N THR A 106 -1.50 -9.86 -21.96
CA THR A 106 -1.19 -9.96 -20.52
C THR A 106 -0.59 -8.65 -19.99
N TRP A 107 0.22 -7.96 -20.79
CA TRP A 107 0.93 -6.74 -20.40
C TRP A 107 0.34 -5.48 -21.02
N GLY A 108 -0.24 -5.57 -22.21
CA GLY A 108 -1.07 -4.50 -22.76
C GLY A 108 -2.40 -4.36 -22.02
N ALA A 109 -2.98 -5.37 -21.36
CA ALA A 109 -4.18 -5.15 -20.56
C ALA A 109 -4.00 -4.18 -19.35
N PRO A 110 -2.92 -4.25 -18.55
CA PRO A 110 -2.69 -3.24 -17.51
C PRO A 110 -2.09 -1.93 -18.04
N LEU A 111 -1.39 -1.93 -19.18
CA LEU A 111 -0.79 -0.72 -19.79
C LEU A 111 -1.72 0.03 -20.76
N GLN A 112 -2.73 -0.64 -21.32
CA GLN A 112 -3.84 -0.08 -22.12
C GLN A 112 -5.13 0.03 -21.30
N LYS A 113 -5.07 0.00 -19.95
CA LYS A 113 -6.12 0.69 -19.19
C LYS A 113 -6.02 2.16 -19.58
N LYS A 114 -6.86 2.52 -20.55
CA LYS A 114 -6.80 3.63 -21.51
C LYS A 114 -6.44 5.01 -20.96
N ASP A 115 -6.37 5.22 -19.64
CA ASP A 115 -6.32 6.56 -19.04
C ASP A 115 -5.37 6.74 -17.85
N MET A 116 -4.58 5.74 -17.42
CA MET A 116 -3.75 5.93 -16.22
C MET A 116 -2.49 6.75 -16.53
N LYS A 117 -2.61 8.08 -16.42
CA LYS A 117 -1.53 9.05 -16.61
C LYS A 117 -0.28 8.62 -15.81
N PRO A 118 0.94 8.63 -16.40
CA PRO A 118 2.15 8.20 -15.71
C PRO A 118 2.39 8.87 -14.34
N ARG A 119 1.99 10.14 -14.22
CA ARG A 119 1.99 10.89 -12.95
C ARG A 119 1.16 10.20 -11.85
N ALA A 120 -0.01 9.67 -12.19
CA ALA A 120 -0.85 8.93 -11.24
C ALA A 120 -0.20 7.62 -10.78
N LEU A 121 0.57 6.96 -11.66
CA LEU A 121 1.32 5.75 -11.31
C LEU A 121 2.42 6.05 -10.27
N VAL A 122 3.17 7.15 -10.44
CA VAL A 122 4.19 7.60 -9.48
C VAL A 122 3.56 7.92 -8.12
N ILE A 123 2.48 8.72 -8.12
CA ILE A 123 1.72 9.08 -6.91
C ILE A 123 1.22 7.84 -6.17
N LYS A 124 0.55 6.93 -6.89
CA LYS A 124 0.01 5.69 -6.34
C LYS A 124 1.12 4.79 -5.78
N THR A 125 2.24 4.68 -6.48
CA THR A 125 3.37 3.86 -6.03
C THR A 125 3.99 4.46 -4.77
N GLY A 126 4.20 5.78 -4.71
CA GLY A 126 4.78 6.43 -3.55
C GLY A 126 3.87 6.41 -2.33
N TYR A 127 2.56 6.59 -2.50
CA TYR A 127 1.60 6.39 -1.41
C TYR A 127 1.69 4.97 -0.82
N ASN A 128 1.79 3.94 -1.67
CA ASN A 128 1.95 2.57 -1.20
C ASN A 128 3.27 2.35 -0.47
N VAL A 129 4.37 2.97 -0.92
CA VAL A 129 5.68 2.93 -0.24
C VAL A 129 5.55 3.50 1.18
N VAL A 130 5.00 4.71 1.32
CA VAL A 130 4.82 5.35 2.62
C VAL A 130 3.93 4.51 3.54
N ARG A 131 2.83 3.96 3.00
CA ARG A 131 1.94 3.08 3.74
C ARG A 131 2.63 1.79 4.21
N GLU A 132 3.48 1.20 3.38
CA GLU A 132 4.29 0.03 3.76
C GLU A 132 5.31 0.37 4.85
N TRP A 133 5.96 1.52 4.77
CA TRP A 133 6.87 2.00 5.83
C TRP A 133 6.14 2.20 7.14
N LYS A 134 4.94 2.79 7.12
CA LYS A 134 4.14 2.94 8.34
C LYS A 134 3.81 1.58 8.96
N ARG A 135 3.41 0.60 8.13
CA ARG A 135 3.14 -0.77 8.61
C ARG A 135 4.37 -1.42 9.22
N LYS A 136 5.54 -1.25 8.60
CA LYS A 136 6.81 -1.77 9.15
C LYS A 136 7.12 -1.11 10.49
N GLN A 137 7.02 0.21 10.58
CA GLN A 137 7.26 0.95 11.82
C GLN A 137 6.29 0.54 12.93
N SER A 138 4.99 0.37 12.62
CA SER A 138 3.99 -0.09 13.60
C SER A 138 4.36 -1.43 14.22
N LYS A 139 4.88 -2.36 13.41
CA LYS A 139 5.33 -3.67 13.91
C LYS A 139 6.47 -3.56 14.92
N TYR A 140 7.37 -2.59 14.74
CA TYR A 140 8.47 -2.36 15.68
C TYR A 140 8.00 -1.61 16.93
N ILE A 141 7.08 -0.65 16.81
CA ILE A 141 6.54 0.09 17.97
C ILE A 141 5.78 -0.87 18.92
N THR A 142 5.04 -1.84 18.40
CA THR A 142 4.34 -2.84 19.23
C THR A 142 5.30 -3.69 20.09
N LEU A 143 6.59 -3.73 19.76
CA LEU A 143 7.59 -4.50 20.51
C LEU A 143 8.31 -3.67 21.59
N GLU A 144 8.23 -2.34 21.57
CA GLU A 144 8.87 -1.45 22.55
C GLU A 144 7.84 -0.47 23.17
N PRO A 145 7.10 -0.89 24.22
CA PRO A 145 6.06 -0.06 24.84
C PRO A 145 6.57 1.23 25.51
N ASN A 146 7.89 1.39 25.70
CA ASN A 146 8.49 2.52 26.44
C ASN A 146 8.93 3.73 25.57
N ARG A 147 8.66 3.78 24.26
CA ARG A 147 9.18 4.84 23.37
C ARG A 147 8.18 5.93 22.95
N LEU A 148 7.00 5.99 23.54
CA LEU A 148 5.90 6.89 23.14
C LEU A 148 6.08 8.37 23.57
N GLU A 149 7.13 8.73 24.29
CA GLU A 149 7.28 10.09 24.86
C GLU A 149 7.96 11.12 23.93
N CYS A 150 8.43 10.75 22.74
CA CYS A 150 9.35 11.60 21.97
C CYS A 150 8.75 12.39 20.79
N PHE A 151 7.43 12.43 20.62
CA PHE A 151 6.79 13.26 19.59
C PHE A 151 6.17 14.51 20.21
N VAL A 152 7.02 15.51 20.48
CA VAL A 152 6.59 16.87 20.82
C VAL A 152 6.24 17.58 19.51
N GLU A 153 4.95 17.88 19.34
CA GLU A 153 4.36 18.52 18.16
C GLU A 153 4.76 20.00 18.07
N SER A 154 5.02 20.50 16.85
CA SER A 154 5.38 21.89 16.56
C SER A 154 4.13 22.79 16.51
N GLU A 155 4.23 24.02 17.00
CA GLU A 155 3.12 24.96 17.27
C GLU A 155 2.18 25.30 16.10
N GLU A 156 2.61 25.14 14.84
CA GLU A 156 1.73 25.33 13.67
C GLU A 156 0.70 24.19 13.47
N GLU A 157 0.80 23.08 14.22
CA GLU A 157 -0.21 22.01 14.24
C GLU A 157 -1.41 22.31 15.14
N ILE A 158 -1.32 23.34 16.01
CA ILE A 158 -2.27 23.59 17.10
C ILE A 158 -3.71 23.90 16.61
N SER A 159 -3.88 24.56 15.46
CA SER A 159 -5.23 24.97 15.00
C SER A 159 -6.02 23.86 14.32
N VAL A 160 -5.36 22.93 13.62
CA VAL A 160 -6.01 21.75 13.02
C VAL A 160 -6.13 20.60 14.04
N THR A 161 -5.36 20.64 15.13
CA THR A 161 -5.50 19.70 16.24
C THR A 161 -6.68 20.01 17.15
N LEU A 162 -7.15 21.27 17.25
CA LEU A 162 -8.25 21.61 18.18
C LEU A 162 -9.54 20.87 17.84
N ASP A 163 -9.98 20.91 16.58
CA ASP A 163 -11.18 20.18 16.13
C ASP A 163 -11.03 18.67 16.34
N LYS A 164 -9.85 18.13 16.02
CA LYS A 164 -9.55 16.70 16.23
C LYS A 164 -9.50 16.33 17.72
N GLN A 165 -9.07 17.24 18.58
CA GLN A 165 -8.97 17.02 20.02
C GLN A 165 -10.35 17.02 20.66
N GLU A 166 -11.27 17.86 20.18
CA GLU A 166 -12.69 17.78 20.55
C GLU A 166 -13.32 16.47 20.10
N ASP A 167 -13.10 16.06 18.84
CA ASP A 167 -13.60 14.78 18.32
C ASP A 167 -13.08 13.60 19.15
N LEU A 168 -11.79 13.58 19.49
CA LEU A 168 -11.20 12.54 20.33
C LEU A 168 -11.76 12.54 21.76
N LYS A 169 -12.02 13.72 22.35
CA LYS A 169 -12.66 13.82 23.67
C LYS A 169 -14.06 13.24 23.63
N ARG A 170 -14.86 13.57 22.61
CA ARG A 170 -16.22 13.04 22.42
C ARG A 170 -16.19 11.53 22.22
N VAL A 171 -15.35 11.00 21.34
CA VAL A 171 -15.19 9.54 21.15
C VAL A 171 -14.83 8.88 22.48
N ARG A 172 -13.95 9.48 23.29
CA ARG A 172 -13.60 8.95 24.62
C ARG A 172 -14.79 8.95 25.58
N GLU A 173 -15.64 9.97 25.55
CA GLU A 173 -16.87 10.03 26.37
C GLU A 173 -17.85 8.93 25.96
N VAL A 174 -18.11 8.77 24.66
CA VAL A 174 -19.00 7.70 24.16
C VAL A 174 -18.44 6.32 24.51
N LEU A 175 -17.12 6.12 24.39
CA LEU A 175 -16.49 4.87 24.79
C LEU A 175 -16.70 4.58 26.28
N LYS A 176 -16.75 5.58 27.17
CA LYS A 176 -17.01 5.36 28.62
C LYS A 176 -18.41 4.79 28.90
N GLU A 177 -19.40 5.10 28.07
CA GLU A 177 -20.77 4.58 28.22
C GLU A 177 -20.93 3.13 27.71
N ILE A 178 -20.01 2.69 26.87
CA ILE A 178 -20.00 1.33 26.32
C ILE A 178 -19.54 0.32 27.37
N ARG A 179 -20.13 -0.89 27.35
CA ARG A 179 -19.75 -1.98 28.26
C ARG A 179 -18.25 -2.30 28.14
N ARG A 180 -17.59 -2.60 29.24
CA ARG A 180 -16.14 -2.89 29.25
C ARG A 180 -15.72 -4.00 28.29
N GLU A 181 -16.53 -5.06 28.19
CA GLU A 181 -16.29 -6.18 27.26
C GLU A 181 -16.36 -5.74 25.78
N ASP A 182 -17.22 -4.78 25.48
CA ASP A 182 -17.40 -4.22 24.15
C ASP A 182 -16.21 -3.30 23.78
N GLN A 183 -15.70 -2.53 24.76
CA GLN A 183 -14.47 -1.75 24.61
C GLN A 183 -13.26 -2.66 24.35
N GLU A 184 -13.11 -3.74 25.12
CA GLU A 184 -12.04 -4.72 24.93
C GLU A 184 -12.12 -5.34 23.53
N LEU A 185 -13.32 -5.66 23.05
CA LEU A 185 -13.52 -6.17 21.69
C LEU A 185 -13.08 -5.16 20.61
N MET A 186 -13.36 -3.87 20.79
CA MET A 186 -12.86 -2.83 19.88
C MET A 186 -11.34 -2.75 19.92
N GLU A 187 -10.75 -2.83 21.10
CA GLU A 187 -9.32 -2.68 21.28
C GLU A 187 -8.54 -3.79 20.58
N LEU A 188 -8.95 -5.04 20.83
CA LEU A 188 -8.40 -6.21 20.16
C LEU A 188 -8.53 -6.12 18.63
N ARG A 189 -9.63 -5.54 18.14
CA ARG A 189 -9.92 -5.50 16.70
C ARG A 189 -9.19 -4.37 15.96
N TRP A 190 -9.15 -3.16 16.49
CA TRP A 190 -8.63 -1.98 15.79
C TRP A 190 -7.23 -1.56 16.23
N PHE A 191 -6.90 -1.66 17.52
CA PHE A 191 -5.57 -1.26 18.00
C PHE A 191 -4.57 -2.40 17.88
N GLN A 192 -4.99 -3.65 18.14
CA GLN A 192 -4.13 -4.84 18.04
C GLN A 192 -4.26 -5.58 16.70
N GLU A 193 -5.16 -5.14 15.82
CA GLU A 193 -5.41 -5.70 14.49
C GLU A 193 -5.68 -7.23 14.46
N LEU A 194 -6.17 -7.82 15.55
CA LEU A 194 -6.41 -9.26 15.63
C LEU A 194 -7.55 -9.69 14.69
N SER A 195 -7.38 -10.85 14.05
CA SER A 195 -8.45 -11.49 13.30
C SER A 195 -9.56 -11.98 14.23
N TRP A 196 -10.79 -12.11 13.72
CA TRP A 196 -11.92 -12.59 14.53
C TRP A 196 -11.68 -13.96 15.19
N LYS A 197 -10.93 -14.82 14.52
CA LYS A 197 -10.54 -16.13 15.06
C LYS A 197 -9.60 -15.97 16.25
N GLN A 198 -8.55 -15.15 16.10
CA GLN A 198 -7.61 -14.86 17.18
C GLN A 198 -8.30 -14.21 18.39
N ILE A 199 -9.28 -13.32 18.16
CA ILE A 199 -10.08 -12.73 19.24
C ILE A 199 -10.92 -13.78 19.97
N ALA A 200 -11.56 -14.69 19.22
CA ALA A 200 -12.33 -15.79 19.83
C ALA A 200 -11.43 -16.71 20.66
N ASP A 201 -10.24 -17.05 20.16
CA ASP A 201 -9.25 -17.86 20.88
C ASP A 201 -8.75 -17.14 22.15
N TYR A 202 -8.46 -15.84 22.05
CA TYR A 202 -8.04 -15.00 23.19
C TYR A 202 -9.11 -14.94 24.29
N LEU A 203 -10.37 -14.71 23.92
CA LEU A 203 -11.48 -14.69 24.88
C LEU A 203 -11.74 -16.08 25.48
N ALA A 204 -11.56 -17.15 24.69
CA ALA A 204 -11.68 -18.51 25.19
C ALA A 204 -10.61 -18.84 26.24
N GLN A 205 -9.37 -18.34 26.08
CA GLN A 205 -8.31 -18.46 27.10
C GLN A 205 -8.66 -17.75 28.41
N LYS A 206 -9.43 -16.66 28.34
CA LYS A 206 -10.00 -15.96 29.51
C LYS A 206 -11.27 -16.64 30.07
N GLY A 207 -11.65 -17.81 29.56
CA GLY A 207 -12.84 -18.54 29.98
C GLY A 207 -14.14 -18.11 29.29
N GLN A 208 -14.10 -17.16 28.35
CA GLN A 208 -15.27 -16.71 27.59
C GLN A 208 -15.33 -17.41 26.22
N LYS A 209 -16.12 -18.48 26.11
CA LYS A 209 -16.33 -19.17 24.84
C LYS A 209 -17.33 -18.41 23.97
N VAL A 210 -16.83 -17.62 23.01
CA VAL A 210 -17.66 -16.83 22.08
C VAL A 210 -17.38 -17.23 20.64
N SER A 211 -18.42 -17.45 19.83
CA SER A 211 -18.24 -17.78 18.42
C SER A 211 -17.84 -16.55 17.59
N VAL A 212 -17.10 -16.77 16.50
CA VAL A 212 -16.72 -15.70 15.55
C VAL A 212 -17.94 -14.92 15.03
N THR A 213 -19.05 -15.62 14.74
CA THR A 213 -20.30 -14.99 14.28
C THR A 213 -20.90 -14.08 15.35
N ALA A 214 -20.87 -14.51 16.62
CA ALA A 214 -21.35 -13.70 17.73
C ALA A 214 -20.49 -12.44 17.93
N LEU A 215 -19.15 -12.56 17.84
CA LEU A 215 -18.24 -11.41 17.89
C LEU A 215 -18.51 -10.39 16.78
N ARG A 216 -18.71 -10.86 15.55
CA ARG A 216 -19.05 -9.99 14.42
C ARG A 216 -20.37 -9.26 14.65
N LYS A 217 -21.40 -9.96 15.12
CA LYS A 217 -22.71 -9.35 15.38
C LYS A 217 -22.66 -8.38 16.55
N ARG A 218 -21.87 -8.69 17.58
CA ARG A 218 -21.59 -7.82 18.72
C ARG A 218 -20.92 -6.53 18.25
N MET A 219 -19.92 -6.63 17.37
CA MET A 219 -19.26 -5.48 16.77
C MET A 219 -20.19 -4.64 15.90
N GLU A 220 -21.01 -5.28 15.09
CA GLU A 220 -22.00 -4.58 14.24
C GLU A 220 -22.98 -3.76 15.09
N ARG A 221 -23.48 -4.34 16.20
CA ARG A 221 -24.35 -3.63 17.16
C ARG A 221 -23.63 -2.47 17.83
N LEU A 222 -22.36 -2.65 18.19
CA LEU A 222 -21.54 -1.60 18.78
C LEU A 222 -21.31 -0.45 17.81
N LEU A 223 -20.97 -0.72 16.55
CA LEU A 223 -20.81 0.30 15.53
C LEU A 223 -22.13 1.03 15.26
N LYS A 224 -23.27 0.32 15.33
CA LYS A 224 -24.58 0.95 15.21
C LYS A 224 -24.85 1.92 16.38
N LYS A 225 -24.55 1.51 17.61
CA LYS A 225 -24.66 2.40 18.79
C LYS A 225 -23.75 3.62 18.68
N LEU A 226 -22.50 3.42 18.26
CA LEU A 226 -21.57 4.53 18.03
C LEU A 226 -22.16 5.52 17.01
N LYS A 227 -22.74 5.03 15.91
CA LYS A 227 -23.40 5.91 14.92
C LYS A 227 -24.62 6.63 15.51
N GLU A 228 -25.43 6.00 16.33
CA GLU A 228 -26.60 6.64 16.95
C GLU A 228 -26.19 7.80 17.87
N VAL A 229 -25.07 7.67 18.58
CA VAL A 229 -24.55 8.75 19.46
C VAL A 229 -23.91 9.89 18.66
N ASP A 230 -23.40 9.59 17.45
CA ASP A 230 -22.51 10.46 16.68
C ASP A 230 -23.16 11.14 15.45
N PHE A 231 -24.48 11.01 15.23
CA PHE A 231 -25.17 11.70 14.11
C PHE A 231 -26.25 12.70 14.55
N ASP A 232 -27.01 12.42 15.61
CA ASP A 232 -28.11 13.31 16.04
C ASP A 232 -27.63 14.63 16.67
N LYS A 233 -26.38 14.67 17.17
CA LYS A 233 -25.77 15.90 17.72
C LYS A 233 -25.02 16.75 16.68
N PHE A 234 -24.89 16.29 15.43
CA PHE A 234 -24.10 16.96 14.38
C PHE A 234 -24.95 17.71 13.34
N ILE A 235 -26.28 17.53 13.34
CA ILE A 235 -27.21 18.21 12.41
C ILE A 235 -28.12 19.19 13.19
N LYS A 236 -27.53 19.99 14.08
CA LYS A 236 -28.19 21.19 14.59
C LYS A 236 -27.35 22.41 14.28
#